data_AF-A0A399ZBS6-F1
#
_entry.id   AF-A0A399ZBS6-F1
#
_cell.length_a   1.000
_cell.length_b   1.000
_cell.length_c   1.000
_cell.angle_alpha   90.00
_cell.angle_beta   90.00
_cell.angle_gamma   90.00
#
_symmetry.space_group_name_H-M   'P 1'
#
loop_
_entity.id
_entity.type
_entity.pdbx_description
1 polymer ?
#
loop_
_entity_poly.entity_id
_entity_poly.type
_entity_poly.pdbx_seq_one_letter_code
_entity_poly.pdbx_strand_id
1 'polypeptide(L)'
;MLAFRLASQRLIPIETASDSPDELTRRLPRGLYTTFSTNSGGTRVLGLAAHLTRLYPSADSTPAPSASPSDLRLALSQLAADNAPGESRFRVLVGDSDGTVYVVVQKFAPPAREVY
;
A
#
# COMPACT_ATOMS: atom_id res chain seq x y z
N MET A 1 -2.76 12.78 -0.15
CA MET A 1 -2.78 11.30 -0.17
C MET A 1 -3.10 10.88 -1.58
N LEU A 2 -2.50 9.79 -2.09
CA LEU A 2 -2.78 9.25 -3.42
C LEU A 2 -3.20 7.79 -3.28
N ALA A 3 -4.09 7.35 -4.16
CA ALA A 3 -4.56 5.97 -4.20
C ALA A 3 -4.52 5.42 -5.63
N PHE A 4 -4.14 4.17 -5.74
CA PHE A 4 -3.92 3.49 -7.01
C PHE A 4 -4.51 2.09 -6.97
N ARG A 5 -5.06 1.66 -8.10
CA ARG A 5 -5.26 0.25 -8.42
C ARG A 5 -3.99 -0.25 -9.08
N LEU A 6 -3.47 -1.38 -8.62
CA LEU A 6 -2.31 -2.04 -9.21
C LEU A 6 -2.76 -3.23 -10.07
N ALA A 7 -2.52 -3.15 -11.37
CA ALA A 7 -2.76 -4.23 -12.32
C ALA A 7 -1.43 -4.62 -12.97
N SER A 8 -0.88 -5.77 -12.58
CA SER A 8 0.51 -6.13 -12.85
C SER A 8 1.44 -4.99 -12.38
N GLN A 9 2.15 -4.33 -13.29
CA GLN A 9 3.09 -3.23 -12.98
C GLN A 9 2.49 -1.83 -13.17
N ARG A 10 1.22 -1.73 -13.57
CA ARG A 10 0.59 -0.44 -13.87
C ARG A 10 -0.12 0.10 -12.63
N LEU A 11 0.34 1.26 -12.17
CA LEU A 11 -0.37 2.10 -11.20
C LEU A 11 -1.44 2.91 -11.92
N ILE A 12 -2.71 2.60 -11.64
CA ILE A 12 -3.86 3.28 -12.21
C ILE A 12 -4.43 4.18 -11.11
N PRO A 13 -4.35 5.52 -11.23
CA PRO A 13 -4.88 6.43 -10.23
C PRO A 13 -6.37 6.19 -9.99
N ILE A 14 -6.77 6.24 -8.73
CA ILE A 14 -8.18 6.21 -8.34
C ILE A 14 -8.53 7.62 -7.88
N GLU A 15 -9.42 8.29 -8.61
CA GLU A 15 -9.97 9.55 -8.17
C GLU A 15 -10.73 9.31 -6.86
N THR A 16 -10.17 9.84 -5.77
CA THR A 16 -10.80 9.75 -4.45
C THR A 16 -10.73 11.09 -3.77
N ALA A 17 -11.88 11.75 -3.62
CA ALA A 17 -12.04 12.83 -2.65
C ALA A 17 -12.15 12.17 -1.27
N SER A 18 -11.02 11.93 -0.61
CA SER A 18 -10.96 11.35 0.73
C SER A 18 -9.83 11.99 1.52
N ASP A 19 -10.13 12.45 2.73
CA ASP A 19 -9.16 13.15 3.59
C ASP A 19 -8.38 12.17 4.50
N SER A 20 -8.75 10.89 4.52
CA SER A 20 -8.06 9.86 5.34
C SER A 20 -7.95 8.48 4.68
N PRO A 21 -6.93 7.67 5.03
CA PRO A 21 -6.82 6.28 4.58
C PRO A 21 -7.97 5.38 5.01
N ASP A 22 -8.53 5.63 6.20
CA ASP A 22 -9.62 4.80 6.76
C ASP A 22 -10.92 5.03 6.00
N GLU A 23 -11.21 6.28 5.65
CA GLU A 23 -12.35 6.60 4.79
C GLU A 23 -12.21 5.99 3.39
N LEU A 24 -11.01 6.06 2.82
CA LEU A 24 -10.74 5.46 1.53
C LEU A 24 -10.89 3.93 1.59
N THR A 25 -10.38 3.30 2.64
CA THR A 25 -10.49 1.84 2.84
C THR A 25 -11.95 1.40 2.96
N ARG A 26 -12.83 2.21 3.57
CA ARG A 26 -14.29 1.93 3.62
C ARG A 26 -14.96 1.97 2.24
N ARG A 27 -14.38 2.68 1.26
CA ARG A 27 -14.89 2.78 -0.11
C ARG A 27 -14.31 1.71 -1.03
N LEU A 28 -13.22 1.06 -0.64
CA LEU A 28 -12.63 -0.06 -1.37
C LEU A 28 -13.39 -1.37 -1.07
N PRO A 29 -13.29 -2.38 -1.95
CA PRO A 29 -13.76 -3.72 -1.65
C PRO A 29 -13.21 -4.21 -0.30
N ARG A 30 -14.00 -5.01 0.42
CA ARG A 30 -13.52 -5.68 1.63
C ARG A 30 -12.34 -6.57 1.28
N GLY A 31 -11.38 -6.66 2.18
CA GLY A 31 -10.10 -7.26 1.87
C GLY A 31 -9.15 -7.33 3.04
N LEU A 32 -8.14 -8.18 2.91
CA LEU A 32 -6.95 -8.10 3.76
C LEU A 32 -6.18 -6.83 3.46
N TYR A 33 -5.73 -6.13 4.50
CA TYR A 33 -4.86 -4.99 4.36
C TYR A 33 -3.68 -5.03 5.32
N THR A 34 -2.62 -4.35 4.92
CA THR A 34 -1.45 -4.09 5.75
C THR A 34 -1.06 -2.62 5.65
N THR A 35 -0.48 -2.09 6.71
CA THR A 35 -0.01 -0.69 6.75
C THR A 35 1.39 -0.66 7.33
N PHE A 36 2.28 0.06 6.67
CA PHE A 36 3.67 0.24 7.08
C PHE A 36 4.16 1.61 6.62
N SER A 37 5.32 2.03 7.10
CA SER A 37 5.96 3.26 6.67
C SER A 37 7.38 2.96 6.18
N THR A 38 7.86 3.79 5.27
CA THR A 38 9.27 3.79 4.93
C THR A 38 10.08 4.37 6.10
N ASN A 39 11.35 4.03 6.13
CA ASN A 39 12.37 4.64 6.96
C ASN A 39 13.65 4.89 6.14
N SER A 40 14.62 5.55 6.76
CA SER A 40 15.91 5.88 6.14
C SER A 40 15.76 6.71 4.86
N GLY A 41 14.91 7.73 4.90
CA GLY A 41 14.70 8.68 3.81
C GLY A 41 13.93 8.11 2.63
N GLY A 42 12.95 7.23 2.89
CA GLY A 42 12.13 6.60 1.85
C GLY A 42 12.74 5.34 1.23
N THR A 43 13.90 4.85 1.70
CA THR A 43 14.66 3.78 1.02
C THR A 43 14.45 2.39 1.61
N ARG A 44 13.86 2.28 2.80
CA ARG A 44 13.72 1.02 3.53
C ARG A 44 12.33 0.90 4.14
N VAL A 45 11.90 -0.33 4.39
CA VAL A 45 10.66 -0.64 5.11
C VAL A 45 10.96 -1.75 6.10
N LEU A 46 10.65 -1.53 7.37
CA LEU A 46 10.81 -2.54 8.39
C LEU A 46 9.79 -3.68 8.17
N GLY A 47 10.27 -4.92 8.10
CA GLY A 47 9.38 -6.09 8.04
C GLY A 47 8.54 -6.24 6.77
N LEU A 48 8.91 -5.61 5.64
CA LEU A 48 8.14 -5.66 4.40
C LEU A 48 7.80 -7.09 3.95
N ALA A 49 8.74 -8.02 4.06
CA ALA A 49 8.50 -9.43 3.70
C ALA A 49 7.34 -10.02 4.52
N ALA A 50 7.31 -9.81 5.83
CA ALA A 50 6.24 -10.29 6.70
C ALA A 50 4.88 -9.65 6.37
N HIS A 51 4.88 -8.34 6.08
CA HIS A 51 3.67 -7.64 5.62
C HIS A 51 3.11 -8.26 4.33
N LEU A 52 3.98 -8.57 3.37
CA LEU A 52 3.56 -9.16 2.09
C LEU A 52 3.11 -10.62 2.23
N THR A 53 3.80 -11.44 3.04
CA THR A 53 3.38 -12.82 3.32
C THR A 53 1.98 -12.87 3.92
N ARG A 54 1.65 -11.93 4.81
CA ARG A 54 0.32 -11.86 5.42
C ARG A 54 -0.77 -11.38 4.44
N LEU A 55 -0.39 -10.54 3.48
CA LEU A 55 -1.30 -9.96 2.49
C LEU A 55 -1.56 -10.89 1.29
N TYR A 56 -0.57 -11.70 0.92
CA TYR A 56 -0.62 -12.68 -0.17
C TYR A 56 -0.56 -14.12 0.36
N PRO A 57 -1.54 -14.60 1.13
CA PRO A 57 -1.53 -15.99 1.58
C PRO A 57 -1.83 -16.92 0.40
N SER A 58 -0.94 -17.90 0.19
CA SER A 58 -1.03 -19.06 -0.72
C SER A 58 -1.33 -18.75 -2.19
N ALA A 59 -0.62 -19.41 -3.12
CA ALA A 59 -0.87 -19.29 -4.56
C ALA A 59 -2.28 -19.74 -4.99
N ASP A 60 -2.98 -20.47 -4.11
CA ASP A 60 -4.33 -20.99 -4.33
C ASP A 60 -5.43 -20.06 -3.81
N SER A 61 -5.10 -18.83 -3.41
CA SER A 61 -6.10 -17.83 -3.03
C SER A 61 -6.97 -17.48 -4.25
N THR A 62 -8.27 -17.74 -4.13
CA THR A 62 -9.27 -17.36 -5.13
C THR A 62 -10.15 -16.23 -4.59
N PRO A 63 -10.25 -15.10 -5.30
CA PRO A 63 -9.57 -14.76 -6.56
C PRO A 63 -8.07 -14.49 -6.40
N ALA A 64 -7.29 -14.81 -7.43
CA ALA A 64 -5.87 -14.52 -7.46
C ALA A 64 -5.62 -13.00 -7.48
N PRO A 65 -4.62 -12.49 -6.75
CA PRO A 65 -4.34 -11.05 -6.72
C PRO A 65 -4.00 -10.47 -8.10
N SER A 66 -4.49 -9.26 -8.39
CA SER A 66 -4.31 -8.56 -9.68
C SER A 66 -2.86 -8.15 -10.00
N ALA A 67 -1.95 -8.29 -9.04
CA ALA A 67 -0.53 -7.99 -9.19
C ALA A 67 0.31 -8.91 -8.30
N SER A 68 1.46 -9.35 -8.78
CA SER A 68 2.36 -10.22 -7.99
C SER A 68 3.03 -9.45 -6.84
N PRO A 69 3.59 -10.15 -5.83
CA PRO A 69 4.40 -9.51 -4.80
C PRO A 69 5.60 -8.73 -5.35
N SER A 70 6.17 -9.18 -6.48
CA SER A 70 7.28 -8.50 -7.15
C SER A 70 6.82 -7.20 -7.82
N ASP A 71 5.67 -7.21 -8.50
CA ASP A 71 5.12 -6.01 -9.12
C ASP A 71 4.74 -4.98 -8.05
N LEU A 72 4.17 -5.43 -6.93
CA LEU A 72 3.87 -4.56 -5.79
C LEU A 72 5.13 -3.93 -5.22
N ARG A 73 6.22 -4.68 -5.03
CA ARG A 73 7.50 -4.11 -4.55
C ARG A 73 8.04 -3.04 -5.51
N LEU A 74 7.97 -3.29 -6.81
CA LEU A 74 8.38 -2.31 -7.82
C LEU A 74 7.53 -1.03 -7.72
N ALA A 75 6.21 -1.16 -7.67
CA ALA A 75 5.30 -0.03 -7.53
C ALA A 75 5.54 0.77 -6.23
N LEU A 76 5.75 0.08 -5.11
CA LEU A 76 6.07 0.73 -3.83
C LEU A 76 7.38 1.52 -3.90
N SER A 77 8.40 0.98 -4.56
CA SER A 77 9.69 1.67 -4.72
C SER A 77 9.57 2.94 -5.57
N GLN A 78 8.78 2.89 -6.66
CA GLN A 78 8.51 4.04 -7.51
C GLN A 78 7.80 5.15 -6.72
N LEU A 79 6.72 4.79 -6.01
CA LEU A 79 5.96 5.74 -5.19
C LEU A 79 6.76 6.32 -4.02
N ALA A 80 7.70 5.55 -3.45
CA ALA A 80 8.57 6.03 -2.39
C ALA A 80 9.62 7.02 -2.91
N ALA A 81 10.17 6.76 -4.10
CA ALA A 81 11.16 7.63 -4.74
C ALA A 81 10.62 9.04 -5.01
N ASP A 82 9.34 9.17 -5.36
CA ASP A 82 8.68 10.46 -5.60
C ASP A 82 8.61 11.37 -4.36
N ASN A 83 8.73 10.78 -3.16
CA ASN A 83 8.71 11.53 -1.90
C ASN A 83 10.09 11.61 -1.23
N ALA A 84 11.12 10.97 -1.80
CA ALA A 84 12.47 11.02 -1.24
C ALA A 84 13.01 12.46 -1.20
N PRO A 85 13.75 12.86 -0.15
CA PRO A 85 14.21 12.06 0.98
C PRO A 85 13.21 11.94 2.15
N GLY A 86 11.94 12.27 1.95
CA GLY A 86 10.88 12.11 2.94
C GLY A 86 10.41 10.66 3.11
N GLU A 87 9.68 10.42 4.19
CA GLU A 87 9.08 9.11 4.48
C GLU A 87 7.64 9.04 3.98
N SER A 88 7.21 7.85 3.57
CA SER A 88 5.87 7.56 3.08
C SER A 88 5.22 6.49 3.94
N ARG A 89 3.94 6.68 4.28
CA ARG A 89 3.10 5.64 4.87
C ARG A 89 2.28 5.00 3.76
N PHE A 90 2.38 3.69 3.66
CA PHE A 90 1.66 2.88 2.71
C PHE A 90 0.57 2.09 3.42
N ARG A 91 -0.60 2.03 2.79
CA ARG A 91 -1.60 1.00 3.06
C ARG A 91 -1.80 0.22 1.77
N VAL A 92 -1.66 -1.10 1.86
CA VAL A 92 -1.88 -2.01 0.74
C VAL A 92 -3.05 -2.91 1.10
N LEU A 93 -3.99 -3.10 0.17
CA LEU A 93 -5.18 -3.92 0.33
C LEU A 93 -5.32 -4.87 -0.86
N VAL A 94 -5.78 -6.09 -0.61
CA VAL A 94 -6.19 -7.06 -1.63
C VAL A 94 -7.68 -7.31 -1.43
N GLY A 95 -8.49 -7.01 -2.44
CA GLY A 95 -9.94 -7.22 -2.38
C GLY A 95 -10.29 -8.71 -2.37
N ASP A 96 -11.11 -9.14 -1.40
CA ASP A 96 -11.51 -10.55 -1.24
C ASP A 96 -12.44 -11.01 -2.37
N SER A 97 -13.17 -10.09 -3.01
CA SER A 97 -14.16 -10.40 -4.04
C SER A 97 -13.60 -10.48 -5.46
N ASP A 98 -12.52 -9.74 -5.75
CA ASP A 98 -11.99 -9.56 -7.11
C ASP A 98 -10.46 -9.70 -7.20
N GLY A 99 -9.77 -9.86 -6.08
CA GLY A 99 -8.32 -9.97 -6.02
C GLY A 99 -7.62 -8.64 -6.30
N THR A 100 -8.35 -7.54 -6.42
CA THR A 100 -7.75 -6.28 -6.83
C THR A 100 -6.81 -5.76 -5.75
N VAL A 101 -5.57 -5.49 -6.15
CA VAL A 101 -4.54 -4.90 -5.30
C VAL A 101 -4.66 -3.37 -5.35
N TYR A 102 -4.83 -2.76 -4.19
CA TYR A 102 -4.90 -1.32 -4.01
C TYR A 102 -3.71 -0.83 -3.20
N VAL A 103 -3.11 0.28 -3.64
CA VAL A 103 -2.01 0.94 -2.94
C VAL A 103 -2.43 2.37 -2.60
N VAL A 104 -2.39 2.69 -1.32
CA VAL A 104 -2.61 4.03 -0.80
C VAL A 104 -1.28 4.53 -0.26
N VAL A 105 -0.88 5.73 -0.67
CA VAL A 105 0.35 6.37 -0.22
C VAL A 105 0.05 7.76 0.33
N GLN A 106 0.65 8.06 1.47
CA GLN A 106 0.64 9.38 2.07
C GLN A 106 2.04 9.74 2.54
N LYS A 107 2.38 11.03 2.53
CA LYS A 107 3.58 11.51 3.21
C LYS A 107 3.46 11.18 4.70
N PHE A 108 4.52 10.63 5.28
CA PHE A 108 4.58 10.33 6.70
C PHE A 108 5.19 11.52 7.44
N ALA A 109 4.41 12.10 8.35
CA ALA A 109 4.89 13.01 9.36
C ALA A 109 4.87 12.26 10.69
N PRO A 110 6.01 12.13 11.40
CA PRO A 110 6.01 11.54 12.72
C PRO A 110 5.11 12.37 13.65
N PRO A 111 4.34 11.73 14.55
CA PRO A 111 3.59 12.46 15.55
C PRO A 111 4.55 13.23 16.47
N ALA A 112 4.03 14.29 17.09
CA ALA A 112 4.80 15.11 18.01
C ALA A 112 5.33 14.26 19.18
N ARG A 113 6.48 14.66 19.76
CA ARG A 113 7.16 13.86 20.79
C ARG A 113 6.26 13.61 22.01
N GLU A 114 5.36 14.53 22.29
CA GLU A 114 4.42 14.53 23.40
C GLU A 114 3.35 13.42 23.28
N VAL A 115 3.26 12.74 22.13
CA VAL A 115 2.35 11.61 21.89
C VAL A 115 2.93 10.27 22.40
N TYR A 116 4.24 10.21 22.65
CA TYR A 116 4.96 9.01 23.13
C TYR A 116 5.20 9.06 24.64
#